data_AF-A0A316HUQ0-F1
#
_entry.id   AF-A0A316HUQ0-F1
#
_cell.length_a   1.000
_cell.length_b   1.000
_cell.length_c   1.000
_cell.angle_alpha   90.00
_cell.angle_beta   90.00
_cell.angle_gamma   90.00
#
_symmetry.space_group_name_H-M   'P 1'
#
loop_
_entity.id
_entity.type
_entity.pdbx_description
1 polymer ?
#
loop_
_entity_poly.entity_id
_entity_poly.type
_entity_poly.pdbx_seq_one_letter_code
_entity_poly.pdbx_strand_id
1 'polypeptide(L)'
;MLSWALLVGFVGAAIAFIVWMNRARHNSEAITSDQRHRFRNVWVFVGWFIPIENFCIPYAVMQDIWRGSDRSQPMLGLQHRDTSGLVLLWWLCFLLPNFSISLPPKYVFELTVFATISAALSVAAAVLAARMIRELNAVQVSGPTASPAPAA
;
A
#
# COMPACT_ATOMS: atom_id res chain seq x y z
N MET A 1 20.20 -6.43 -20.71
CA MET A 1 19.64 -7.64 -20.06
C MET A 1 19.19 -7.35 -18.62
N LEU A 2 20.01 -6.72 -17.78
CA LEU A 2 19.65 -6.34 -16.41
C LEU A 2 18.36 -5.51 -16.30
N SER A 3 18.16 -4.51 -17.17
CA SER A 3 16.96 -3.65 -17.15
C SER A 3 15.65 -4.42 -17.37
N TRP A 4 15.67 -5.47 -18.20
CA TRP A 4 14.50 -6.30 -18.44
C TRP A 4 14.14 -7.16 -17.22
N ALA A 5 15.15 -7.72 -16.54
CA ALA A 5 14.93 -8.48 -15.31
C ALA A 5 14.34 -7.59 -14.20
N LEU A 6 14.84 -6.37 -14.06
CA LEU A 6 14.31 -5.39 -13.11
C LEU A 6 12.86 -5.01 -13.44
N LEU A 7 12.56 -4.78 -14.73
CA LEU A 7 11.20 -4.49 -15.19
C LEU A 7 10.23 -5.63 -14.85
N VAL A 8 10.60 -6.87 -15.18
CA VAL A 8 9.76 -8.05 -14.91
C VAL A 8 9.54 -8.24 -13.41
N GLY A 9 10.61 -8.10 -12.60
CA GLY A 9 10.51 -8.16 -11.15
C GLY A 9 9.60 -7.08 -10.58
N PHE A 10 9.73 -5.84 -11.06
CA PHE A 10 8.88 -4.71 -10.66
C PHE A 10 7.41 -4.95 -11.00
N VAL A 11 7.11 -5.36 -12.23
CA VAL A 11 5.74 -5.64 -12.68
C VAL A 11 5.15 -6.81 -11.89
N GLY A 12 5.91 -7.88 -11.67
CA GLY A 12 5.48 -9.01 -10.85
C GLY A 12 5.16 -8.61 -9.41
N ALA A 13 6.02 -7.79 -8.79
CA ALA A 13 5.80 -7.25 -7.45
C ALA A 13 4.55 -6.35 -7.40
N ALA A 14 4.35 -5.50 -8.40
CA ALA A 14 3.17 -4.65 -8.50
C ALA A 14 1.87 -5.46 -8.60
N ILE A 15 1.83 -6.48 -9.47
CA ILE A 15 0.65 -7.37 -9.61
C ILE A 15 0.38 -8.09 -8.29
N ALA A 16 1.41 -8.69 -7.69
CA ALA A 16 1.29 -9.40 -6.41
C ALA A 16 0.76 -8.46 -5.30
N PHE A 17 1.27 -7.23 -5.24
CA PHE A 17 0.83 -6.22 -4.29
C PHE A 17 -0.63 -5.81 -4.49
N ILE A 18 -1.08 -5.58 -5.73
CA ILE A 18 -2.48 -5.23 -6.04
C ILE A 18 -3.42 -6.39 -5.69
N VAL A 19 -3.06 -7.63 -6.05
CA VAL A 19 -3.85 -8.82 -5.71
C VAL A 19 -3.94 -9.00 -4.19
N TRP A 20 -2.83 -8.83 -3.48
CA TRP A 20 -2.81 -8.86 -2.03
C TRP A 20 -3.67 -7.75 -1.43
N MET A 21 -3.61 -6.52 -1.96
CA MET A 21 -4.42 -5.39 -1.49
C MET A 21 -5.92 -5.68 -1.63
N ASN A 22 -6.35 -6.28 -2.73
CA ASN A 22 -7.74 -6.68 -2.92
C ASN A 22 -8.17 -7.72 -1.87
N ARG A 23 -7.32 -8.70 -1.56
CA ARG A 23 -7.58 -9.69 -0.50
C ARG A 23 -7.61 -9.05 0.89
N ALA A 24 -6.66 -8.18 1.20
CA ALA A 24 -6.59 -7.48 2.48
C ALA A 24 -7.84 -6.61 2.72
N ARG A 25 -8.41 -6.04 1.65
CA ARG A 25 -9.68 -5.30 1.70
C ARG A 25 -10.90 -6.20 1.94
N HIS A 26 -10.95 -7.39 1.35
CA HIS A 26 -12.02 -8.35 1.68
C HIS A 26 -11.94 -8.81 3.13
N ASN A 27 -10.73 -9.02 3.64
CA ASN A 27 -10.53 -9.34 5.05
C ASN A 27 -11.00 -8.20 5.97
N SER A 28 -10.71 -6.94 5.63
CA SER A 28 -11.18 -5.80 6.43
C SER A 28 -12.70 -5.62 6.36
N GLU A 29 -13.33 -5.87 5.21
CA GLU A 29 -14.79 -5.92 5.08
C GLU A 29 -15.42 -7.03 5.94
N ALA A 30 -14.78 -8.20 6.04
CA ALA A 30 -15.26 -9.28 6.91
C ALA A 30 -15.11 -8.96 8.41
N ILE A 31 -14.07 -8.20 8.79
CA ILE A 31 -13.81 -7.81 10.17
C ILE A 31 -14.75 -6.69 10.62
N THR A 32 -14.94 -5.67 9.78
CA THR A 32 -15.81 -4.53 10.05
C THR A 32 -16.96 -4.52 9.03
N SER A 33 -17.89 -5.47 9.18
CA SER A 33 -18.97 -5.71 8.21
C SER A 33 -20.02 -4.59 8.13
N ASP A 34 -20.18 -3.81 9.19
CA ASP A 34 -21.20 -2.76 9.27
C ASP A 34 -20.74 -1.41 8.68
N GLN A 35 -19.45 -1.28 8.36
CA GLN A 35 -18.88 -0.02 7.87
C GLN A 35 -18.52 -0.09 6.39
N ARG A 36 -19.06 0.85 5.61
CA ARG A 36 -18.79 0.93 4.17
C ARG A 36 -17.42 1.56 3.90
N HIS A 37 -16.58 0.83 3.16
CA HIS A 37 -15.36 1.37 2.57
C HIS A 37 -15.72 2.47 1.56
N ARG A 38 -14.88 3.52 1.45
CA ARG A 38 -15.19 4.71 0.63
C ARG A 38 -15.29 4.39 -0.86
N PHE A 39 -14.50 3.42 -1.32
CA PHE A 39 -14.44 3.00 -2.72
C PHE A 39 -14.93 1.57 -2.91
N ARG A 40 -15.62 1.33 -4.03
CA ARG A 40 -16.03 -0.01 -4.50
C ARG A 40 -14.80 -0.85 -4.87
N ASN A 41 -14.86 -2.18 -4.74
CA ASN A 41 -13.75 -3.13 -4.97
C ASN A 41 -12.99 -2.90 -6.28
N VAL A 42 -13.69 -2.49 -7.35
CA VAL A 42 -13.12 -2.20 -8.67
C VAL A 42 -12.01 -1.15 -8.62
N TRP A 43 -12.12 -0.18 -7.70
CA TRP A 43 -11.15 0.90 -7.54
C TRP A 43 -9.79 0.44 -7.03
N VAL A 44 -9.70 -0.73 -6.40
CA VAL A 44 -8.42 -1.34 -5.99
C VAL A 44 -7.54 -1.63 -7.20
N PHE A 45 -8.14 -1.91 -8.36
CA PHE A 45 -7.42 -2.18 -9.61
C PHE A 45 -7.32 -0.92 -10.45
N VAL A 46 -8.46 -0.30 -10.73
CA VAL A 46 -8.57 0.85 -11.65
C VAL A 46 -7.75 2.05 -11.16
N GLY A 47 -7.68 2.24 -9.83
CA GLY A 47 -6.91 3.33 -9.23
C GLY A 47 -5.44 3.32 -9.62
N TRP A 48 -4.83 2.17 -9.93
CA TRP A 48 -3.42 2.10 -10.33
C TRP A 48 -3.17 2.45 -11.80
N PHE A 49 -4.19 2.39 -12.65
CA PHE A 49 -4.05 2.59 -14.09
C PHE A 49 -4.44 3.99 -14.55
N ILE A 50 -5.36 4.65 -13.85
CA ILE A 50 -5.81 6.01 -14.20
C ILE A 50 -4.84 7.02 -13.58
N PRO A 51 -4.08 7.82 -14.35
CA PRO A 51 -2.96 8.62 -13.82
C PRO A 51 -3.34 9.59 -12.70
N ILE A 52 -4.48 10.28 -12.84
CA ILE A 52 -4.95 11.26 -11.84
C ILE A 52 -5.33 10.55 -10.54
N GLU A 53 -5.96 9.38 -10.67
CA GLU A 53 -6.46 8.62 -9.53
C GLU A 53 -5.38 7.78 -8.87
N ASN A 54 -4.35 7.38 -9.62
CA ASN A 54 -3.17 6.70 -9.10
C ASN A 54 -2.44 7.52 -8.04
N PHE A 55 -2.62 8.85 -8.04
CA PHE A 55 -2.04 9.71 -7.02
C PHE A 55 -2.75 9.63 -5.64
N CYS A 56 -4.05 9.30 -5.63
CA CYS A 56 -4.89 9.45 -4.43
C CYS A 56 -5.60 8.16 -4.00
N ILE A 57 -6.07 7.35 -4.96
CA ILE A 57 -6.89 6.17 -4.71
C ILE A 57 -6.10 5.07 -4.00
N PRO A 58 -4.89 4.68 -4.44
CA PRO A 58 -4.16 3.61 -3.76
C PRO A 58 -3.86 3.92 -2.28
N TYR A 59 -3.49 5.18 -1.98
CA TYR A 59 -3.31 5.65 -0.62
C TYR A 59 -4.60 5.55 0.20
N ALA A 60 -5.71 6.04 -0.33
CA ALA A 60 -6.97 6.05 0.38
C ALA A 60 -7.51 4.63 0.61
N VAL A 61 -7.39 3.75 -0.38
CA VAL A 61 -7.73 2.32 -0.25
C VAL A 61 -6.93 1.68 0.87
N MET A 62 -5.61 1.93 0.93
CA MET A 62 -4.77 1.38 1.97
C MET A 62 -5.09 1.91 3.37
N GLN A 63 -5.41 3.21 3.49
CA GLN A 63 -5.87 3.79 4.75
C GLN A 63 -7.20 3.16 5.20
N ASP A 64 -8.14 2.93 4.29
CA ASP A 64 -9.40 2.26 4.60
C ASP A 64 -9.18 0.82 5.05
N ILE A 65 -8.26 0.07 4.40
CA ILE A 65 -7.88 -1.30 4.81
C ILE A 65 -7.28 -1.29 6.23
N TRP A 66 -6.40 -0.34 6.52
CA TRP A 66 -5.80 -0.20 7.84
C TRP A 66 -6.87 0.07 8.91
N ARG A 67 -7.72 1.07 8.66
CA ARG A 67 -8.82 1.45 9.54
C ARG A 67 -9.80 0.31 9.75
N GLY A 68 -10.14 -0.45 8.70
CA GLY A 68 -11.09 -1.56 8.77
C GLY A 68 -10.52 -2.85 9.37
N SER A 69 -9.19 -2.95 9.46
CA SER A 69 -8.52 -4.05 10.16
C SER A 69 -8.49 -3.84 11.67
N ASP A 70 -8.60 -2.58 12.14
CA ASP A 70 -8.69 -2.28 13.57
C ASP A 70 -10.07 -2.63 14.14
N ARG A 71 -10.07 -3.46 15.19
CA ARG A 71 -11.26 -3.93 15.90
C ARG A 71 -11.59 -3.08 17.15
N SER A 72 -10.74 -2.12 17.50
CA SER A 72 -10.86 -1.32 18.73
C SER A 72 -12.12 -0.43 18.76
N GLN A 73 -12.61 0.00 17.60
CA GLN A 73 -13.68 1.00 17.48
C GLN A 73 -14.77 0.60 16.46
N PRO A 74 -15.49 -0.53 16.66
CA PRO A 74 -16.39 -1.10 15.65
C PRO A 74 -17.58 -0.18 15.30
N MET A 75 -18.01 0.67 16.24
CA MET A 75 -19.15 1.58 16.08
C MET A 75 -18.81 2.88 15.34
N LEU A 76 -17.52 3.21 15.20
CA LEU A 76 -17.07 4.41 14.49
C LEU A 76 -16.87 4.09 13.01
N GLY A 77 -17.44 4.95 12.15
CA GLY A 77 -17.22 4.87 10.71
C GLY A 77 -15.75 5.04 10.36
N LEU A 78 -15.28 4.28 9.37
CA LEU A 78 -13.85 4.20 8.97
C LEU A 78 -13.19 5.57 8.83
N GLN A 79 -13.92 6.56 8.32
CA GLN A 79 -13.42 7.91 8.04
C GLN A 79 -13.01 8.69 9.29
N HIS A 80 -13.63 8.37 10.43
CA HIS A 80 -13.38 8.99 11.74
C HIS A 80 -12.30 8.28 12.55
N ARG A 81 -11.83 7.11 12.10
CA ARG A 81 -10.72 6.40 12.75
C ARG A 81 -9.39 7.03 12.40
N ASP A 82 -8.40 6.87 13.27
CA ASP A 82 -7.07 7.42 13.05
C ASP A 82 -6.42 6.89 11.76
N THR A 83 -5.68 7.76 11.08
CA THR A 83 -4.90 7.39 9.89
C THR A 83 -3.58 6.76 10.28
N SER A 84 -3.13 5.77 9.51
CA SER A 84 -1.80 5.20 9.70
C SER A 84 -0.71 6.10 9.13
N GLY A 85 0.18 6.58 9.98
CA GLY A 85 1.39 7.29 9.56
C GLY A 85 2.34 6.41 8.74
N LEU A 86 2.28 5.09 8.93
CA LEU A 86 3.08 4.14 8.15
C LEU A 86 2.61 4.10 6.69
N VAL A 87 1.30 4.06 6.46
CA VAL A 87 0.72 4.11 5.10
C VAL A 87 1.03 5.45 4.42
N LEU A 88 1.02 6.56 5.17
CA LEU A 88 1.44 7.87 4.65
C LEU A 88 2.91 7.87 4.23
N LEU A 89 3.79 7.39 5.10
CA LEU A 89 5.23 7.34 4.83
C LEU A 89 5.55 6.45 3.62
N TRP A 90 4.92 5.28 3.55
CA TRP A 90 5.03 4.39 2.39
C TRP A 90 4.64 5.10 1.09
N TRP A 91 3.50 5.79 1.10
CA TRP A 91 2.97 6.47 -0.07
C TRP A 91 3.86 7.63 -0.54
N LEU A 92 4.41 8.41 0.39
CA LEU A 92 5.37 9.47 0.08
C LEU A 92 6.67 8.90 -0.51
N CYS A 93 7.22 7.84 0.08
CA CYS A 93 8.40 7.18 -0.46
C CYS A 93 8.15 6.58 -1.85
N PHE A 94 6.94 6.12 -2.13
CA PHE A 94 6.55 5.60 -3.44
C PHE A 94 6.38 6.72 -4.48
N LEU A 95 5.75 7.84 -4.12
CA LEU A 95 5.45 8.93 -5.06
C LEU A 95 6.66 9.79 -5.41
N LEU A 96 7.50 10.14 -4.43
CA LEU A 96 8.60 11.10 -4.62
C LEU A 96 9.56 10.74 -5.78
N PRO A 97 9.99 9.48 -5.98
CA PRO A 97 10.84 9.10 -7.10
C PRO A 97 10.22 9.31 -8.49
N ASN A 98 8.90 9.36 -8.60
CA ASN A 98 8.20 9.45 -9.88
C ASN A 98 8.19 10.87 -10.46
N PHE A 99 8.53 11.88 -9.65
CA PHE A 99 8.64 13.27 -10.10
C PHE A 99 9.98 13.50 -10.82
N SER A 100 10.04 13.12 -12.10
CA SER A 100 11.22 13.37 -12.93
C SER A 100 11.35 14.85 -13.29
N ILE A 101 12.56 15.40 -13.12
CA ILE A 101 12.91 16.75 -13.58
C ILE A 101 13.80 16.61 -14.81
N SER A 102 13.34 17.14 -15.96
CA SER A 102 14.18 17.21 -17.16
C SER A 102 15.13 18.40 -17.04
N LEU A 103 16.42 18.11 -16.88
CA LEU A 103 17.47 19.13 -16.79
C LEU A 103 18.39 19.09 -18.01
N PRO A 104 18.95 20.24 -18.44
CA PRO A 104 19.99 20.28 -19.46
C PRO A 104 21.22 19.41 -19.11
N PRO A 105 21.98 18.89 -20.10
CA PRO A 105 23.11 17.98 -19.88
C PRO A 105 24.24 18.52 -18.98
N LYS A 106 24.32 19.83 -18.78
CA LYS A 106 25.29 20.45 -17.86
C LYS A 106 25.03 20.13 -16.38
N TYR A 107 23.87 19.57 -16.03
CA TYR A 107 23.46 19.23 -14.67
C TYR A 107 23.56 17.71 -14.38
N VAL A 108 24.56 17.03 -14.96
CA VAL A 108 24.77 15.57 -14.79
C VAL A 108 25.01 15.16 -13.34
N PHE A 109 25.63 16.01 -12.53
CA PHE A 109 25.86 15.73 -11.12
C PHE A 109 24.53 15.71 -10.34
N GLU A 110 23.69 16.72 -10.56
CA GLU A 110 22.36 16.86 -9.97
C GLU A 110 21.45 15.71 -10.39
N LEU A 111 21.52 15.30 -11.67
CA LEU A 111 20.82 14.12 -12.18
C LEU A 111 21.27 12.84 -11.46
N THR A 112 22.56 12.67 -11.18
CA THR A 112 23.11 11.49 -10.48
C THR A 112 22.72 11.46 -9.00
N VAL A 113 22.79 12.61 -8.32
CA VAL A 113 22.31 12.76 -6.94
C VAL A 113 20.81 12.46 -6.85
N PHE A 114 20.02 13.06 -7.75
CA PHE A 114 18.58 12.81 -7.84
C PHE A 114 18.26 11.33 -8.07
N ALA A 115 18.96 10.67 -9.00
CA ALA A 115 18.80 9.24 -9.27
C ALA A 115 19.14 8.38 -8.04
N THR A 116 20.18 8.75 -7.29
CA THR A 116 20.60 8.04 -6.07
C THR A 116 19.54 8.16 -4.96
N ILE A 117 19.03 9.37 -4.73
CA ILE A 117 17.94 9.62 -3.77
C ILE A 117 16.67 8.88 -4.17
N SER A 118 16.31 8.91 -5.46
CA SER A 118 15.14 8.22 -6.00
C SER A 118 15.24 6.71 -5.82
N ALA A 119 16.42 6.13 -6.02
CA ALA A 119 16.67 4.71 -5.77
C ALA A 119 16.51 4.37 -4.28
N ALA A 120 17.08 5.17 -3.38
CA ALA A 120 16.96 4.97 -1.94
C ALA A 120 15.50 5.04 -1.46
N LEU A 121 14.74 6.03 -1.94
CA LEU A 121 13.30 6.18 -1.68
C LEU A 121 12.50 4.99 -2.21
N SER A 122 12.83 4.47 -3.39
CA SER A 122 12.17 3.29 -3.96
C SER A 122 12.40 2.04 -3.11
N VAL A 123 13.62 1.84 -2.61
CA VAL A 123 13.93 0.75 -1.67
C VAL A 123 13.17 0.93 -0.35
N ALA A 124 13.14 2.15 0.19
CA ALA A 124 12.38 2.47 1.40
C ALA A 124 10.88 2.16 1.22
N ALA A 125 10.29 2.54 0.08
CA ALA A 125 8.91 2.22 -0.26
C ALA A 125 8.66 0.71 -0.29
N ALA A 126 9.55 -0.08 -0.88
CA ALA A 126 9.43 -1.53 -0.90
C ALA A 126 9.48 -2.15 0.51
N VAL A 127 10.39 -1.66 1.36
CA VAL A 127 10.51 -2.12 2.76
C VAL A 127 9.25 -1.76 3.56
N LEU A 128 8.74 -0.55 3.41
CA LEU A 128 7.52 -0.10 4.08
C LEU A 128 6.29 -0.89 3.60
N ALA A 129 6.19 -1.19 2.30
CA ALA A 129 5.15 -2.08 1.78
C ALA A 129 5.21 -3.47 2.42
N ALA A 130 6.42 -4.06 2.51
CA ALA A 130 6.60 -5.36 3.15
C ALA A 130 6.24 -5.32 4.65
N ARG A 131 6.54 -4.22 5.35
CA ARG A 131 6.10 -4.01 6.74
C ARG A 131 4.59 -3.90 6.86
N MET A 132 3.94 -3.11 6.01
CA MET A 132 2.48 -3.00 5.96
C MET A 132 1.82 -4.36 5.79
N ILE A 133 2.32 -5.17 4.85
CA ILE A 133 1.80 -6.52 4.62
C ILE A 133 1.89 -7.36 5.90
N ARG A 134 3.04 -7.35 6.58
CA ARG A 134 3.23 -8.13 7.81
C ARG A 134 2.36 -7.64 8.96
N GLU A 135 2.34 -6.33 9.19
CA GLU A 135 1.57 -5.72 10.29
C GLU A 135 0.06 -5.92 10.07
N LEU A 136 -0.46 -5.66 8.88
CA LEU A 136 -1.87 -5.89 8.56
C LEU A 136 -2.24 -7.37 8.65
N ASN A 137 -1.39 -8.27 8.14
CA ASN A 137 -1.67 -9.70 8.23
C ASN A 137 -1.69 -10.18 9.70
N ALA A 138 -0.78 -9.68 10.54
CA ALA A 138 -0.78 -9.99 11.97
C ALA A 138 -2.05 -9.51 12.68
N VAL A 139 -2.50 -8.28 12.38
CA VAL A 139 -3.74 -7.71 12.94
C VAL A 139 -4.99 -8.46 12.45
N GLN A 140 -5.03 -8.83 11.17
CA GLN A 140 -6.18 -9.54 10.59
C GLN A 140 -6.28 -10.97 11.14
N VAL A 141 -5.17 -11.70 11.25
CA VAL A 141 -5.13 -13.10 11.71
C VAL A 141 -5.36 -13.26 13.21
N SER A 142 -4.94 -12.30 14.04
CA SER A 142 -5.11 -12.36 15.51
C SER A 142 -6.56 -12.22 16.02
N GLY A 143 -7.55 -12.25 15.12
CA GLY A 143 -8.98 -12.26 15.50
C GLY A 143 -9.44 -13.58 16.15
N PRO A 144 -10.64 -13.61 16.77
CA PRO A 144 -11.14 -14.73 17.60
C PRO A 144 -11.28 -16.11 16.91
N THR A 145 -10.95 -16.26 15.64
CA THR A 145 -10.93 -17.53 14.90
C THR A 145 -9.75 -18.43 15.24
N ALA A 146 -8.86 -18.05 16.17
CA ALA A 146 -8.03 -19.01 16.89
C ALA A 146 -8.93 -19.88 17.78
N SER A 147 -9.68 -20.80 17.16
CA SER A 147 -10.38 -21.86 17.89
C SER A 147 -9.35 -22.53 18.81
N PRO A 148 -9.60 -22.66 20.12
CA PRO A 148 -8.76 -23.51 20.93
C PRO A 148 -8.81 -24.90 20.29
N ALA A 149 -7.63 -25.50 20.07
CA ALA A 149 -7.56 -26.89 19.66
C ALA A 149 -8.46 -27.71 20.60
N PRO A 150 -9.28 -28.64 20.08
CA PRO A 150 -10.09 -29.47 20.96
C PRO A 150 -9.14 -30.17 21.94
N ALA A 151 -9.36 -29.92 23.22
CA ALA A 151 -8.64 -30.60 24.29
C ALA A 151 -8.87 -32.11 24.09
N ALA A 152 -7.79 -32.82 23.77
CA ALA A 152 -7.74 -34.27 23.78
C ALA A 152 -7.62 -34.77 25.22
#